data_AF-A0A4W3HN12-F1
#
_entry.id   AF-A0A4W3HN12-F1
#
_cell.length_a   1.000
_cell.length_b   1.000
_cell.length_c   1.000
_cell.angle_alpha   90.00
_cell.angle_beta   90.00
_cell.angle_gamma   90.00
#
_symmetry.space_group_name_H-M   'P 1'
#
loop_
_entity.id
_entity.type
_entity.pdbx_description
1 polymer ?
#
loop_
_entity_poly.entity_id
_entity_poly.type
_entity_poly.pdbx_seq_one_letter_code
_entity_poly.pdbx_strand_id
1 'polypeptide(L)'
;IGICPRLVKSTLCAFPLHLYGYSLRMAQSEEDKDSQWDAWGPWSECSRTCGGGASYSLRRCLNSRNCEGRNIRYRTCSSVTCPPEAGDFRAQQCSAYNDVKYQGQYHAWLPVYDHPDKPCALKCQAKGTTLVVELAPKVLDGTRCYTETLHMCISGNCRVVGCDHQLGSSAKEDNCGVCSGDGSTCRLVRGQYKSQVSANKCKHYLSLLRNHLPVLSEQSDI
;
A
#
# COMPACT_ATOMS: atom_id res chain seq x y z
N ILE A 1 43.15 -36.89 50.82
CA ILE A 1 43.46 -38.20 51.45
C ILE A 1 42.45 -38.39 52.58
N GLY A 2 41.78 -39.55 52.60
CA GLY A 2 40.62 -39.91 53.44
C GLY A 2 39.53 -40.47 52.52
N ILE A 3 39.48 -41.75 52.14
CA ILE A 3 39.32 -43.00 52.93
C ILE A 3 38.10 -42.83 53.86
N CYS A 4 36.94 -43.47 53.68
CA CYS A 4 36.60 -44.91 53.74
C CYS A 4 35.05 -45.03 53.51
N PRO A 5 34.37 -46.19 53.56
CA PRO A 5 34.51 -47.45 52.83
C PRO A 5 33.19 -47.89 52.13
N ARG A 6 33.30 -48.98 51.35
CA ARG A 6 32.18 -49.85 50.92
C ARG A 6 31.44 -50.47 52.11
N LEU A 7 30.12 -50.60 52.01
CA LEU A 7 29.37 -51.81 52.41
C LEU A 7 28.13 -51.96 51.51
N VAL A 8 28.17 -52.84 50.49
CA VAL A 8 27.41 -54.12 50.40
C VAL A 8 26.05 -54.07 51.10
N LYS A 9 24.91 -54.36 50.49
CA LYS A 9 24.44 -55.54 49.72
C LYS A 9 22.93 -55.23 49.54
N SER A 10 22.13 -55.63 48.58
CA SER A 10 22.20 -56.63 47.53
C SER A 10 20.77 -56.71 47.00
N THR A 11 20.56 -56.54 45.70
CA THR A 11 19.66 -57.44 44.98
C THR A 11 20.13 -57.49 43.54
N LEU A 12 20.53 -58.69 43.15
CA LEU A 12 20.94 -59.07 41.80
C LEU A 12 19.70 -59.05 40.89
N CYS A 13 19.88 -58.56 39.66
CA CYS A 13 19.64 -59.36 38.48
C CYS A 13 20.49 -58.78 37.33
N ALA A 14 21.33 -59.64 36.75
CA ALA A 14 22.18 -59.34 35.61
C ALA A 14 21.42 -59.51 34.29
N PHE A 15 22.06 -59.00 33.21
CA PHE A 15 21.79 -59.06 31.76
C PHE A 15 21.10 -57.84 31.13
N PRO A 16 21.56 -57.38 29.94
CA PRO A 16 22.94 -57.09 29.53
C PRO A 16 23.11 -55.67 28.91
N LEU A 17 24.35 -55.20 28.80
CA LEU A 17 24.74 -54.00 28.04
C LEU A 17 24.61 -54.24 26.52
N HIS A 18 23.77 -53.50 25.79
CA HIS A 18 24.19 -52.64 24.66
C HIS A 18 23.04 -51.87 23.96
N LEU A 19 23.39 -50.62 23.59
CA LEU A 19 22.86 -49.76 22.52
C LEU A 19 21.64 -48.83 22.80
N TYR A 20 22.01 -47.57 23.06
CA TYR A 20 21.38 -46.29 22.69
C TYR A 20 19.91 -46.30 22.24
N GLY A 21 19.06 -45.66 23.03
CA GLY A 21 17.67 -45.40 22.65
C GLY A 21 16.88 -44.57 23.66
N TYR A 22 17.35 -43.36 23.99
CA TYR A 22 16.45 -42.38 24.61
C TYR A 22 15.56 -41.79 23.53
N SER A 23 14.37 -42.37 23.38
CA SER A 23 13.29 -41.83 22.54
C SER A 23 12.80 -40.52 23.16
N LEU A 24 13.28 -39.41 22.61
CA LEU A 24 12.63 -38.12 22.77
C LEU A 24 11.28 -38.21 22.04
N ARG A 25 10.20 -38.40 22.79
CA ARG A 25 8.85 -38.18 22.28
C ARG A 25 8.71 -36.70 21.93
N MET A 26 9.00 -36.35 20.69
CA MET A 26 8.53 -35.11 20.11
C MET A 26 7.02 -35.22 20.00
N ALA A 27 6.30 -34.38 20.74
CA ALA A 27 4.90 -34.15 20.48
C ALA A 27 4.79 -33.61 19.06
N GLN A 28 4.45 -34.48 18.11
CA GLN A 28 4.02 -34.06 16.78
C GLN A 28 2.69 -33.35 16.97
N SER A 29 2.73 -32.02 16.98
CA SER A 29 1.53 -31.22 16.74
C SER A 29 0.99 -31.61 15.37
N GLU A 30 -0.27 -32.01 15.31
CA GLU A 30 -0.99 -32.23 14.06
C GLU A 30 -1.27 -30.89 13.35
N GLU A 31 -0.20 -30.20 12.95
CA GLU A 31 -0.28 -28.90 12.29
C GLU A 31 0.90 -28.75 11.33
N ASP A 32 1.07 -29.71 10.41
CA ASP A 32 2.04 -29.57 9.32
C ASP A 32 1.48 -30.07 7.97
N LYS A 33 0.24 -29.68 7.71
CA LYS A 33 -0.36 -29.73 6.36
C LYS A 33 0.02 -28.50 5.50
N ASP A 34 0.94 -27.65 5.94
CA ASP A 34 1.52 -26.54 5.14
C ASP A 34 2.99 -26.81 4.74
N SER A 35 3.45 -28.05 4.85
CA SER A 35 4.81 -28.55 4.61
C SER A 35 5.31 -28.47 3.14
N GLN A 36 4.59 -27.76 2.28
CA GLN A 36 4.92 -27.65 0.85
C GLN A 36 5.67 -26.37 0.52
N TRP A 37 5.52 -25.34 1.35
CA TRP A 37 6.20 -24.06 1.18
C TRP A 37 7.44 -23.96 2.08
N ASP A 38 8.48 -23.32 1.56
CA ASP A 38 9.62 -22.84 2.37
C ASP A 38 9.16 -21.68 3.26
N ALA A 39 9.98 -21.37 4.27
CA ALA A 39 9.76 -20.18 5.08
C ALA A 39 9.74 -18.92 4.21
N TRP A 40 8.96 -17.94 4.61
CA TRP A 40 8.99 -16.62 3.97
C TRP A 40 10.37 -16.00 4.12
N GLY A 41 10.94 -15.57 3.01
CA GLY A 41 12.18 -14.82 2.97
C GLY A 41 12.04 -13.45 3.64
N PRO A 42 13.17 -12.75 3.82
CA PRO A 42 13.16 -11.40 4.35
C PRO A 42 12.31 -10.47 3.47
N TRP A 43 11.83 -9.40 4.08
CA TRP A 43 11.14 -8.35 3.37
C TRP A 43 12.12 -7.57 2.49
N SER A 44 11.69 -7.20 1.29
CA SER A 44 12.42 -6.32 0.39
C SER A 44 12.57 -4.93 1.01
N GLU A 45 13.49 -4.15 0.44
CA GLU A 45 13.50 -2.71 0.65
C GLU A 45 12.12 -2.10 0.34
N CYS A 46 11.80 -1.04 1.07
CA CYS A 46 10.54 -0.34 0.87
C CYS A 46 10.61 0.42 -0.46
N SER A 47 9.53 0.38 -1.24
CA SER A 47 9.45 1.13 -2.50
C SER A 47 9.57 2.65 -2.32
N ARG A 48 9.34 3.15 -1.10
CA ARG A 48 9.46 4.56 -0.73
C ARG A 48 10.12 4.67 0.64
N THR A 49 10.82 5.76 0.87
CA THR A 49 11.42 6.08 2.18
C THR A 49 10.46 6.86 3.09
N CYS A 50 9.36 7.38 2.54
CA CYS A 50 8.35 8.15 3.25
C CYS A 50 6.96 8.02 2.60
N GLY A 51 5.93 8.50 3.29
CA GLY A 51 4.57 8.70 2.79
C GLY A 51 3.79 7.42 2.51
N GLY A 52 4.25 6.29 3.07
CA GLY A 52 3.72 4.95 2.83
C GLY A 52 4.20 4.35 1.51
N GLY A 53 5.00 3.30 1.59
CA GLY A 53 5.42 2.46 0.45
C GLY A 53 4.96 1.02 0.62
N ALA A 54 5.40 0.17 -0.29
CA ALA A 54 5.16 -1.27 -0.27
C ALA A 54 6.48 -2.04 -0.24
N SER A 55 6.48 -3.16 0.49
CA SER A 55 7.57 -4.12 0.53
C SER A 55 6.99 -5.51 0.29
N TYR A 56 7.76 -6.39 -0.34
CA TYR A 56 7.34 -7.75 -0.64
C TYR A 56 8.26 -8.78 0.02
N SER A 57 7.72 -9.97 0.26
CA SER A 57 8.47 -11.11 0.76
C SER A 57 8.11 -12.31 -0.10
N LEU A 58 9.11 -13.10 -0.46
CA LEU A 58 8.99 -14.25 -1.34
C LEU A 58 9.19 -15.55 -0.55
N ARG A 59 8.53 -16.62 -0.97
CA ARG A 59 8.78 -17.98 -0.50
C ARG A 59 8.91 -18.92 -1.69
N ARG A 60 9.64 -20.02 -1.52
CA ARG A 60 9.81 -21.03 -2.56
C ARG A 60 8.90 -22.23 -2.29
N CYS A 61 8.38 -22.82 -3.36
CA CYS A 61 7.66 -24.07 -3.27
C CYS A 61 8.70 -25.20 -3.19
N LEU A 62 8.70 -25.96 -2.10
CA LEU A 62 9.65 -27.06 -1.87
C LEU A 62 9.28 -28.29 -2.72
N ASN A 63 7.98 -28.50 -2.93
CA ASN A 63 7.45 -29.56 -3.77
C ASN A 63 7.03 -29.00 -5.12
N SER A 64 8.00 -28.85 -6.03
CA SER A 64 8.08 -28.12 -7.31
C SER A 64 6.83 -27.90 -8.19
N ARG A 65 5.65 -28.49 -7.90
CA ARG A 65 4.43 -28.37 -8.72
C ARG A 65 3.09 -28.31 -7.95
N ASN A 66 3.05 -28.50 -6.63
CA ASN A 66 1.79 -28.72 -5.90
C ASN A 66 1.45 -27.69 -4.82
N CYS A 67 2.22 -26.62 -4.69
CA CYS A 67 1.95 -25.64 -3.64
C CYS A 67 0.74 -24.76 -3.95
N GLU A 68 -0.27 -24.82 -3.08
CA GLU A 68 -1.45 -23.95 -3.16
C GLU A 68 -1.16 -22.56 -2.55
N GLY A 69 -1.71 -21.51 -3.18
CA GLY A 69 -1.55 -20.13 -2.75
C GLY A 69 -0.41 -19.37 -3.46
N ARG A 70 -0.13 -18.15 -2.97
CA ARG A 70 0.86 -17.25 -3.59
C ARG A 70 2.26 -17.48 -3.03
N ASN A 71 3.27 -17.34 -3.89
CA ASN A 71 4.70 -17.34 -3.52
C ASN A 71 5.22 -15.96 -3.11
N ILE A 72 4.34 -14.94 -3.10
CA ILE A 72 4.66 -13.55 -2.79
C ILE A 72 3.59 -12.97 -1.85
N ARG A 73 4.03 -12.22 -0.85
CA ARG A 73 3.19 -11.41 0.04
C ARG A 73 3.71 -9.99 0.11
N TYR A 74 2.83 -9.07 0.47
CA TYR A 74 3.11 -7.64 0.51
C TYR A 74 2.74 -7.06 1.87
N ARG A 75 3.41 -5.98 2.26
CA ARG A 75 3.06 -5.14 3.40
C ARG A 75 3.31 -3.67 3.08
N THR A 76 2.66 -2.80 3.84
CA THR A 76 3.04 -1.38 3.88
C THR A 76 4.34 -1.20 4.66
N CYS A 77 5.07 -0.14 4.32
CA CYS A 77 6.31 0.27 4.99
C CYS A 77 6.47 1.79 4.90
N SER A 78 7.45 2.35 5.63
CA SER A 78 7.78 3.79 5.60
C SER A 78 6.58 4.71 5.84
N SER A 79 5.93 4.56 7.00
CA SER A 79 4.77 5.39 7.43
C SER A 79 5.13 6.82 7.81
N VAL A 80 6.41 7.19 7.80
CA VAL A 80 6.89 8.54 8.10
C VAL A 80 6.39 9.52 7.04
N THR A 81 5.85 10.67 7.44
CA THR A 81 5.41 11.72 6.52
C THR A 81 6.54 12.18 5.61
N CYS A 82 6.25 12.35 4.32
CA CYS A 82 7.24 12.88 3.39
C CYS A 82 7.49 14.38 3.62
N PRO A 83 8.74 14.85 3.46
CA PRO A 83 9.01 16.28 3.39
C PRO A 83 8.33 16.87 2.13
N PRO A 84 7.96 18.16 2.14
CA PRO A 84 7.28 18.79 1.01
C PRO A 84 8.03 18.66 -0.33
N GLU A 85 9.36 18.61 -0.27
CA GLU A 85 10.25 18.52 -1.42
C GLU A 85 10.24 17.13 -2.08
N ALA A 86 9.77 16.09 -1.37
CA ALA A 86 9.67 14.75 -1.93
C ALA A 86 8.71 14.71 -3.13
N GLY A 87 7.73 15.62 -3.19
CA GLY A 87 6.75 15.67 -4.27
C GLY A 87 5.86 14.42 -4.35
N ASP A 88 5.12 14.30 -5.45
CA ASP A 88 4.24 13.17 -5.70
C ASP A 88 4.99 12.00 -6.37
N PHE A 89 4.84 10.81 -5.80
CA PHE A 89 5.46 9.59 -6.27
C PHE A 89 4.95 9.14 -7.65
N ARG A 90 3.69 9.43 -8.00
CA ARG A 90 3.18 9.15 -9.36
C ARG A 90 3.73 10.16 -10.37
N ALA A 91 3.79 11.43 -9.99
CA ALA A 91 4.42 12.47 -10.82
C ALA A 91 5.88 12.15 -11.16
N GLN A 92 6.66 11.68 -10.18
CA GLN A 92 8.04 11.25 -10.39
C GLN A 92 8.15 10.17 -11.47
N GLN A 93 7.26 9.18 -11.44
CA GLN A 93 7.22 8.10 -12.45
C GLN A 93 6.91 8.62 -13.84
N CYS A 94 6.01 9.60 -14.00
CA CYS A 94 5.80 10.26 -15.30
C CYS A 94 7.03 11.05 -15.73
N SER A 95 7.64 11.83 -14.84
CA SER A 95 8.80 12.67 -15.17
C SER A 95 10.04 11.87 -15.56
N ALA A 96 10.15 10.61 -15.15
CA ALA A 96 11.21 9.70 -15.57
C ALA A 96 11.24 9.47 -17.09
N TYR A 97 10.14 9.76 -17.80
CA TYR A 97 10.04 9.67 -19.25
C TYR A 97 10.30 11.00 -19.98
N ASN A 98 10.62 12.08 -19.26
CA ASN A 98 10.86 13.39 -19.90
C ASN A 98 12.07 13.37 -20.84
N ASP A 99 13.08 12.54 -20.53
CA ASP A 99 14.29 12.37 -21.33
C ASP A 99 14.15 11.27 -22.41
N VAL A 100 12.94 10.73 -22.60
CA VAL A 100 12.62 9.72 -23.61
C VAL A 100 11.71 10.32 -24.66
N LYS A 101 12.09 10.22 -25.94
CA LYS A 101 11.28 10.73 -27.04
C LYS A 101 10.02 9.87 -27.22
N TYR A 102 8.85 10.51 -27.20
CA TYR A 102 7.59 9.93 -27.63
C TYR A 102 7.22 10.51 -28.99
N GLN A 103 7.01 9.65 -29.99
CA GLN A 103 6.73 10.06 -31.37
C GLN A 103 7.74 11.10 -31.91
N GLY A 104 9.01 10.97 -31.53
CA GLY A 104 10.10 11.84 -31.97
C GLY A 104 10.28 13.14 -31.18
N GLN A 105 9.41 13.46 -30.22
CA GLN A 105 9.48 14.67 -29.42
C GLN A 105 9.67 14.37 -27.93
N TYR A 106 10.30 15.31 -27.21
CA TYR A 106 10.36 15.28 -25.77
C TYR A 106 9.13 16.01 -25.20
N HIS A 107 8.60 15.50 -24.10
CA HIS A 107 7.47 16.09 -23.40
C HIS A 107 7.77 16.19 -21.91
N ALA A 108 7.26 17.23 -21.28
CA ALA A 108 7.14 17.26 -19.82
C ALA A 108 5.86 16.51 -19.44
N TRP A 109 6.00 15.32 -18.87
CA TRP A 109 4.89 14.46 -18.52
C TRP A 109 4.33 14.78 -17.14
N LEU A 110 3.02 14.93 -17.05
CA LEU A 110 2.27 15.12 -15.82
C LEU A 110 1.38 13.90 -15.53
N PRO A 111 1.24 13.48 -14.27
CA PRO A 111 0.43 12.31 -13.93
C PRO A 111 -1.07 12.56 -14.16
N VAL A 112 -1.75 11.53 -14.64
CA VAL A 112 -3.21 11.46 -14.67
C VAL A 112 -3.67 10.52 -13.55
N TYR A 113 -4.62 10.98 -12.75
CA TYR A 113 -5.16 10.25 -11.59
C TYR A 113 -6.57 9.73 -11.86
N ASP A 114 -7.06 8.92 -10.91
CA ASP A 114 -8.48 8.57 -10.75
C ASP A 114 -9.14 7.98 -12.00
N HIS A 115 -8.38 7.24 -12.81
CA HIS A 115 -8.91 6.56 -13.99
C HIS A 115 -9.79 5.37 -13.57
N PRO A 116 -11.07 5.31 -13.97
CA PRO A 116 -12.03 4.34 -13.45
C PRO A 116 -11.64 2.88 -13.75
N ASP A 117 -11.15 2.60 -14.96
CA ASP A 117 -10.87 1.22 -15.36
C ASP A 117 -9.48 0.70 -14.93
N LYS A 118 -8.49 1.60 -14.85
CA LYS A 118 -7.08 1.25 -14.66
C LYS A 118 -6.36 2.27 -13.76
N PRO A 119 -6.73 2.39 -12.48
CA PRO A 119 -6.14 3.37 -11.57
C PRO A 119 -4.64 3.11 -11.31
N CYS A 120 -4.17 1.90 -11.56
CA CYS A 120 -2.77 1.52 -11.37
C CYS A 120 -1.92 1.50 -12.63
N ALA A 121 -2.45 1.88 -13.80
CA ALA A 121 -1.62 2.14 -14.97
C ALA A 121 -0.92 3.50 -14.84
N LEU A 122 0.27 3.63 -15.43
CA LEU A 122 0.98 4.91 -15.50
C LEU A 122 0.50 5.68 -16.72
N LYS A 123 -0.57 6.47 -16.53
CA LYS A 123 -1.08 7.40 -17.53
C LYS A 123 -0.52 8.79 -17.27
N CYS A 124 0.02 9.40 -18.32
CA CYS A 124 0.64 10.72 -18.25
C CYS A 124 0.14 11.61 -19.38
N GLN A 125 -0.04 12.89 -19.08
CA GLN A 125 -0.41 13.93 -20.02
C GLN A 125 0.82 14.78 -20.36
N ALA A 126 1.03 15.07 -21.63
CA ALA A 126 2.06 16.02 -22.03
C ALA A 126 1.63 17.45 -21.67
N LYS A 127 2.42 18.12 -20.83
CA LYS A 127 2.16 19.46 -20.30
C LYS A 127 1.88 20.46 -21.43
N GLY A 128 0.78 21.19 -21.31
CA GLY A 128 0.36 22.19 -22.30
C GLY A 128 -0.33 21.61 -23.54
N THR A 129 -0.62 20.30 -23.56
CA THR A 129 -1.33 19.63 -24.65
C THR A 129 -2.46 18.76 -24.12
N THR A 130 -3.32 18.25 -25.01
CA THR A 130 -4.36 17.27 -24.69
C THR A 130 -3.90 15.81 -24.84
N LEU A 131 -2.62 15.59 -25.18
CA LEU A 131 -2.07 14.25 -25.39
C LEU A 131 -1.95 13.52 -24.04
N VAL A 132 -2.77 12.48 -23.86
CA VAL A 132 -2.71 11.55 -22.73
C VAL A 132 -2.33 10.17 -23.23
N VAL A 133 -1.31 9.57 -22.63
CA VAL A 133 -0.77 8.26 -23.04
C VAL A 133 -0.53 7.37 -21.83
N GLU A 134 -0.58 6.05 -22.04
CA GLU A 134 -0.17 5.05 -21.05
C GLU A 134 1.32 4.74 -21.29
N LEU A 135 2.21 5.28 -20.44
CA LEU A 135 3.66 5.11 -20.56
C LEU A 135 4.16 3.77 -19.98
N ALA A 136 3.40 3.20 -19.02
CA ALA A 136 3.66 1.89 -18.47
C ALA A 136 2.36 1.19 -18.04
N PRO A 137 2.29 -0.17 -18.17
CA PRO A 137 1.08 -0.93 -17.83
C PRO A 137 0.75 -0.90 -16.33
N LYS A 138 1.75 -0.66 -15.49
CA LYS A 138 1.59 -0.50 -14.04
C LYS A 138 2.55 0.55 -13.48
N VAL A 139 2.08 1.28 -12.49
CA VAL A 139 2.93 2.08 -11.59
C VAL A 139 3.73 1.20 -10.65
N LEU A 140 4.76 1.76 -10.01
CA LEU A 140 5.53 1.11 -8.96
C LEU A 140 4.65 0.77 -7.76
N ASP A 141 4.94 -0.36 -7.12
CA ASP A 141 4.19 -0.81 -5.95
C ASP A 141 4.27 0.21 -4.80
N GLY A 142 3.14 0.47 -4.14
CA GLY A 142 3.03 1.50 -3.10
C GLY A 142 2.63 2.88 -3.62
N THR A 143 2.50 3.07 -4.94
CA THR A 143 1.88 4.29 -5.50
C THR A 143 0.39 4.33 -5.16
N ARG A 144 -0.14 5.48 -4.74
CA ARG A 144 -1.58 5.64 -4.49
C ARG A 144 -2.40 5.41 -5.77
N CYS A 145 -3.50 4.69 -5.66
CA CYS A 145 -4.43 4.48 -6.78
C CYS A 145 -5.23 5.75 -7.07
N TYR A 146 -5.72 6.36 -5.98
CA TYR A 146 -6.60 7.52 -5.99
C TYR A 146 -6.04 8.60 -5.08
N THR A 147 -6.32 9.86 -5.40
CA THR A 147 -5.83 11.04 -4.67
C THR A 147 -6.38 11.12 -3.25
N GLU A 148 -7.66 10.79 -3.07
CA GLU A 148 -8.39 10.95 -1.79
C GLU A 148 -8.32 9.73 -0.85
N THR A 149 -7.59 8.67 -1.22
CA THR A 149 -7.57 7.42 -0.43
C THR A 149 -6.15 6.97 -0.09
N LEU A 150 -6.04 6.13 0.94
CA LEU A 150 -4.80 5.43 1.27
C LEU A 150 -4.53 4.23 0.35
N HIS A 151 -5.48 3.86 -0.51
CA HIS A 151 -5.38 2.69 -1.37
C HIS A 151 -4.16 2.78 -2.30
N MET A 152 -3.44 1.66 -2.42
CA MET A 152 -2.18 1.63 -3.16
C MET A 152 -2.16 0.53 -4.20
N CYS A 153 -1.42 0.79 -5.26
CA CYS A 153 -1.17 -0.15 -6.33
C CYS A 153 -0.17 -1.20 -5.88
N ILE A 154 -0.57 -2.47 -5.99
CA ILE A 154 0.26 -3.65 -5.70
C ILE A 154 0.10 -4.63 -6.84
N SER A 155 1.19 -4.88 -7.56
CA SER A 155 1.22 -5.72 -8.76
C SER A 155 0.13 -5.32 -9.77
N GLY A 156 0.05 -4.01 -10.05
CA GLY A 156 -0.92 -3.44 -11.01
C GLY A 156 -2.38 -3.43 -10.58
N ASN A 157 -2.69 -3.87 -9.35
CA ASN A 157 -4.05 -3.90 -8.81
C ASN A 157 -4.19 -2.91 -7.67
N CYS A 158 -5.31 -2.19 -7.60
CA CYS A 158 -5.58 -1.32 -6.48
C CYS A 158 -5.97 -2.12 -5.23
N ARG A 159 -5.22 -1.96 -4.15
CA ARG A 159 -5.44 -2.66 -2.88
C ARG A 159 -5.86 -1.68 -1.80
N VAL A 160 -6.80 -2.14 -0.97
CA VAL A 160 -7.29 -1.39 0.19
C VAL A 160 -6.17 -1.24 1.21
N VAL A 161 -6.11 -0.07 1.82
CA VAL A 161 -5.23 0.27 2.95
C VAL A 161 -6.12 0.98 3.96
N GLY A 162 -6.13 0.50 5.19
CA GLY A 162 -6.91 1.09 6.27
C GLY A 162 -6.33 2.41 6.74
N CYS A 163 -7.10 3.15 7.56
CA CYS A 163 -6.62 4.38 8.20
C CYS A 163 -5.42 4.16 9.14
N ASP A 164 -5.17 2.91 9.52
CA ASP A 164 -4.02 2.45 10.30
C ASP A 164 -2.76 2.26 9.43
N HIS A 165 -2.84 2.66 8.15
CA HIS A 165 -1.80 2.51 7.13
C HIS A 165 -1.39 1.06 6.85
N GLN A 166 -2.24 0.08 7.15
CA GLN A 166 -1.97 -1.33 6.91
C GLN A 166 -2.65 -1.85 5.64
N LEU A 167 -1.89 -2.59 4.83
CA LEU A 167 -2.38 -3.18 3.58
C LEU A 167 -3.42 -4.26 3.87
N GLY A 168 -4.62 -4.12 3.30
CA GLY A 168 -5.73 -5.03 3.51
C GLY A 168 -6.47 -4.83 4.84
N SER A 169 -6.11 -3.83 5.65
CA SER A 169 -6.85 -3.50 6.85
C SER A 169 -8.22 -2.91 6.51
N SER A 170 -9.22 -3.30 7.29
CA SER A 170 -10.59 -2.77 7.20
C SER A 170 -10.82 -1.59 8.14
N ALA A 171 -9.79 -1.12 8.85
CA ALA A 171 -9.85 0.05 9.72
C ALA A 171 -10.26 1.30 8.94
N LYS A 172 -11.26 2.02 9.46
CA LYS A 172 -11.77 3.27 8.90
C LYS A 172 -11.74 4.36 9.96
N GLU A 173 -11.64 5.58 9.50
CA GLU A 173 -11.82 6.73 10.38
C GLU A 173 -13.27 6.78 10.87
N ASP A 174 -13.45 7.19 12.12
CA ASP A 174 -14.76 7.56 12.64
C ASP A 174 -15.19 8.94 12.10
N ASN A 175 -16.37 9.40 12.49
CA ASN A 175 -16.89 10.71 12.06
C ASN A 175 -16.05 11.91 12.56
N CYS A 176 -15.07 11.66 13.44
CA CYS A 176 -14.16 12.65 13.99
C CYS A 176 -12.80 12.64 13.30
N GLY A 177 -12.58 11.75 12.31
CA GLY A 177 -11.29 11.58 11.64
C GLY A 177 -10.29 10.75 12.44
N VAL A 178 -10.72 10.05 13.49
CA VAL A 178 -9.86 9.18 14.29
C VAL A 178 -9.95 7.75 13.77
N CYS A 179 -8.81 7.18 13.42
CA CYS A 179 -8.75 5.81 12.92
C CYS A 179 -9.24 4.81 13.98
N SER A 180 -10.24 3.98 13.60
CA SER A 180 -10.92 3.05 14.52
C SER A 180 -11.45 3.73 15.79
N GLY A 181 -11.81 5.00 15.70
CA GLY A 181 -12.39 5.76 16.80
C GLY A 181 -13.84 5.37 17.08
N ASP A 182 -14.32 5.77 18.25
CA ASP A 182 -15.68 5.51 18.74
C ASP A 182 -16.61 6.73 18.58
N GLY A 183 -16.13 7.81 17.95
CA GLY A 183 -16.87 9.06 17.78
C GLY A 183 -16.90 9.96 19.03
N SER A 184 -16.13 9.66 20.08
CA SER A 184 -16.13 10.43 21.33
C SER A 184 -15.26 11.69 21.27
N THR A 185 -14.34 11.79 20.31
CA THR A 185 -13.35 12.87 20.21
C THR A 185 -13.89 14.16 19.60
N CYS A 186 -15.09 14.11 19.01
CA CYS A 186 -15.77 15.26 18.43
C CYS A 186 -17.26 15.26 18.82
N ARG A 187 -17.91 16.41 18.63
CA ARG A 187 -19.36 16.56 18.86
C ARG A 187 -20.04 17.07 17.61
N LEU A 188 -21.25 16.58 17.35
CA LEU A 188 -22.05 17.07 16.24
C LEU A 188 -22.45 18.54 16.49
N VAL A 189 -21.95 19.44 15.64
CA VAL A 189 -22.39 20.84 15.59
C VAL A 189 -23.43 20.98 14.47
N ARG A 190 -24.69 21.18 14.85
CA ARG A 190 -25.77 21.52 13.89
C ARG A 190 -25.78 23.04 13.69
N GLY A 191 -25.42 23.49 12.48
CA GLY A 191 -25.55 24.88 12.06
C GLY A 191 -26.55 25.03 10.92
N GLN A 192 -27.43 26.01 11.00
CA GLN A 192 -28.17 26.48 9.82
C GLN A 192 -27.24 27.40 9.02
N TYR A 193 -26.85 26.98 7.82
CA TYR A 193 -26.12 27.86 6.91
C TYR A 193 -27.06 28.99 6.47
N LYS A 194 -26.96 30.17 7.11
CA LYS A 194 -27.59 31.39 6.59
C LYS A 194 -26.74 31.84 5.40
N SER A 195 -27.20 31.54 4.18
CA SER A 195 -26.66 32.15 2.96
C SER A 195 -26.95 33.66 3.00
N GLN A 196 -26.11 34.42 3.69
CA GLN A 196 -26.06 35.88 3.56
C GLN A 196 -25.29 36.22 2.27
N VAL A 197 -25.75 35.68 1.13
CA VAL A 197 -25.40 36.24 -0.16
C VAL A 197 -26.31 37.46 -0.32
N SER A 198 -25.86 38.60 0.19
CA SER A 198 -26.44 39.88 -0.18
C SER A 198 -26.37 39.99 -1.71
N ALA A 199 -27.54 40.14 -2.34
CA ALA A 199 -27.71 40.32 -3.78
C ALA A 199 -26.89 41.50 -4.37
N ASN A 200 -26.25 42.31 -3.51
CA ASN A 200 -25.39 43.42 -3.91
C ASN A 200 -23.89 43.05 -4.05
N LYS A 201 -23.43 41.87 -3.58
CA LYS A 201 -22.03 41.44 -3.75
C LYS A 201 -21.78 40.63 -5.03
N CYS A 202 -22.84 40.11 -5.66
CA CYS A 202 -22.75 39.41 -6.95
C CYS A 202 -22.51 40.36 -8.14
N LYS A 203 -22.77 41.67 -7.99
CA LYS A 203 -22.51 42.68 -9.03
C LYS A 203 -21.03 43.06 -9.14
N HIS A 204 -20.24 42.89 -8.08
CA HIS A 204 -18.84 43.34 -8.06
C HIS A 204 -17.87 42.32 -8.70
N TYR A 205 -18.25 41.04 -8.75
CA TYR A 205 -17.48 40.00 -9.45
C TYR A 205 -17.86 39.92 -10.94
N LEU A 206 -19.14 40.16 -11.27
CA LEU A 206 -19.62 40.19 -12.65
C LEU A 206 -19.26 41.48 -13.41
N SER A 207 -18.88 42.58 -12.74
CA SER A 207 -18.38 43.79 -13.41
C SER A 207 -16.91 43.68 -13.84
N LEU A 208 -16.13 42.79 -13.22
CA LEU A 208 -14.72 42.57 -13.56
C LEU A 208 -14.53 41.65 -14.77
N LEU A 209 -15.55 40.87 -15.12
CA LEU A 209 -15.55 39.98 -16.30
C LEU A 209 -16.15 40.63 -17.56
N ARG A 210 -16.65 41.88 -17.50
CA ARG A 210 -17.31 42.55 -18.63
C ARG A 210 -16.40 43.46 -19.48
N ASN A 211 -15.14 43.67 -19.10
CA ASN A 211 -14.25 44.66 -19.77
C ASN A 211 -13.08 44.09 -20.57
N HIS A 212 -13.00 42.78 -20.83
CA HIS A 212 -12.02 42.21 -21.77
C HIS A 212 -12.66 41.20 -22.73
N LEU A 213 -13.58 41.73 -23.58
CA LEU A 213 -13.95 41.39 -24.98
C LEU A 213 -13.63 39.97 -25.57
N PRO A 214 -14.32 39.53 -26.65
CA PRO A 214 -15.62 39.95 -27.20
C PRO A 214 -16.62 38.77 -27.43
N VAL A 215 -17.87 39.18 -27.55
CA VAL A 215 -19.02 38.54 -28.21
C VAL A 215 -18.65 37.60 -29.36
N LEU A 216 -19.29 36.43 -29.45
CA LEU A 216 -19.99 35.96 -30.66
C LEU A 216 -20.91 34.75 -30.38
N SER A 217 -22.19 35.00 -30.68
CA SER A 217 -23.32 34.12 -31.06
C SER A 217 -23.73 32.94 -30.17
N GLU A 218 -24.85 33.14 -29.46
CA GLU A 218 -25.92 32.15 -29.38
C GLU A 218 -26.35 31.73 -30.79
N GLN A 219 -26.51 30.43 -31.00
CA GLN A 219 -27.49 29.91 -31.94
C GLN A 219 -28.40 28.97 -31.16
N SER A 220 -29.58 29.49 -30.88
CA SER A 220 -30.80 28.74 -30.62
C SER A 220 -31.00 27.68 -31.71
N ASP A 221 -31.49 26.51 -31.33
CA ASP A 221 -32.73 25.96 -31.91
C ASP A 221 -33.16 24.67 -31.22
N ILE A 222 -34.42 24.71 -30.76
CA ILE A 222 -35.37 23.63 -30.39
C ILE A 222 -35.22 22.99 -29.00
#